data_AF-A0AAJ2KAZ8-F1
#
_entry.id   AF-A0AAJ2KAZ8-F1
#
_cell.length_a   1.000
_cell.length_b   1.000
_cell.length_c   1.000
_cell.angle_alpha   90.00
_cell.angle_beta   90.00
_cell.angle_gamma   90.00
#
_symmetry.space_group_name_H-M   'P 1'
#
loop_
_entity.id
_entity.type
_entity.pdbx_description
1 polymer ?
#
loop_
_entity_poly.entity_id
_entity_poly.type
_entity_poly.pdbx_seq_one_letter_code
_entity_poly.pdbx_strand_id
1 'polypeptide(L)'
;MKWGKLPGDDRDLLFWVLWFAIQYYSDVSLEKLLKRFFTHGSGLLGDPGWEFEFLRNEVGYESYDFSADVNFSGIEPAHMNYSAEIVREALKDSLLALADKEPTKADEVVSLIIKYGL
;
A
#
# COMPACT_ATOMS: atom_id res chain seq x y z
N MET A 1 -13.38 -2.83 0.86
CA MET A 1 -13.00 -3.30 -0.51
C MET A 1 -12.91 -4.84 -0.53
N LYS A 2 -12.91 -5.53 -1.69
CA LYS A 2 -12.69 -7.00 -1.77
C LYS A 2 -11.30 -7.28 -2.35
N TRP A 3 -10.57 -8.24 -1.80
CA TRP A 3 -9.19 -8.54 -2.22
C TRP A 3 -9.06 -8.70 -3.73
N GLY A 4 -8.08 -8.00 -4.32
CA GLY A 4 -7.80 -8.01 -5.75
C GLY A 4 -8.79 -7.24 -6.62
N LYS A 5 -9.71 -6.46 -6.03
CA LYS A 5 -10.65 -5.62 -6.77
C LYS A 5 -10.23 -4.15 -6.70
N LEU A 6 -10.01 -3.55 -7.87
CA LEU A 6 -9.74 -2.12 -8.02
C LEU A 6 -11.00 -1.27 -7.82
N PRO A 7 -10.87 -0.03 -7.32
CA PRO A 7 -11.99 0.90 -7.21
C PRO A 7 -12.51 1.39 -8.58
N GLY A 8 -11.67 1.41 -9.62
CA GLY A 8 -12.00 1.96 -10.94
C GLY A 8 -11.92 3.48 -10.97
N ASP A 9 -11.07 4.07 -10.14
CA ASP A 9 -10.86 5.51 -10.02
C ASP A 9 -9.36 5.86 -9.96
N ASP A 10 -9.05 7.11 -9.62
CA ASP A 10 -7.69 7.63 -9.54
C ASP A 10 -6.79 6.93 -8.53
N ARG A 11 -7.35 6.06 -7.67
CA ARG A 11 -6.61 5.23 -6.70
C ARG A 11 -6.22 3.86 -7.24
N ASP A 12 -6.53 3.53 -8.49
CA ASP A 12 -6.24 2.21 -9.06
C ASP A 12 -4.74 1.83 -8.96
N LEU A 13 -3.82 2.78 -9.22
CA LEU A 13 -2.38 2.56 -9.04
C LEU A 13 -2.03 2.22 -7.59
N LEU A 14 -2.58 2.96 -6.63
CA LEU A 14 -2.37 2.71 -5.20
C LEU A 14 -2.83 1.29 -4.83
N PHE A 15 -4.02 0.88 -5.26
CA PHE A 15 -4.53 -0.44 -4.94
C PHE A 15 -3.79 -1.58 -5.65
N TRP A 16 -3.27 -1.36 -6.86
CA TRP A 16 -2.37 -2.32 -7.51
C TRP A 16 -1.11 -2.55 -6.69
N VAL A 17 -0.42 -1.46 -6.29
CA VAL A 17 0.80 -1.55 -5.48
C VAL A 17 0.52 -2.22 -4.14
N LEU A 18 -0.55 -1.82 -3.45
CA LEU A 18 -0.94 -2.43 -2.19
C LEU A 18 -1.25 -3.91 -2.34
N TRP A 19 -1.92 -4.33 -3.42
CA TRP A 19 -2.18 -5.74 -3.66
C TRP A 19 -0.86 -6.53 -3.80
N PHE A 20 0.04 -6.13 -4.70
CA PHE A 20 1.31 -6.85 -4.88
C PHE A 20 2.16 -6.84 -3.62
N ALA A 21 2.31 -5.68 -2.97
CA ALA A 21 3.10 -5.55 -1.76
C ALA A 21 2.53 -6.39 -0.62
N ILE A 22 1.23 -6.25 -0.31
CA ILE A 22 0.61 -6.99 0.80
C ILE A 22 0.59 -8.49 0.50
N GLN A 23 0.34 -8.93 -0.73
CA GLN A 23 0.37 -10.35 -1.09
C GLN A 23 1.75 -10.97 -0.90
N TYR A 24 2.82 -10.25 -1.22
CA TYR A 24 4.18 -10.75 -0.98
C TYR A 24 4.52 -10.74 0.50
N TYR A 25 4.20 -9.65 1.20
CA TYR A 25 4.55 -9.49 2.62
C TYR A 25 3.62 -10.25 3.57
N SER A 26 2.47 -10.77 3.13
CA SER A 26 1.64 -11.69 3.93
C SER A 26 2.38 -12.98 4.26
N ASP A 27 3.25 -13.44 3.35
CA ASP A 27 4.08 -14.64 3.53
C ASP A 27 5.42 -14.33 4.21
N VAL A 28 5.88 -13.08 4.14
CA VAL A 28 7.18 -12.65 4.69
C VAL A 28 7.05 -11.99 6.06
N SER A 29 6.38 -10.84 6.13
CA SER A 29 6.10 -10.07 7.35
C SER A 29 5.36 -8.76 7.00
N LEU A 30 4.07 -8.67 7.32
CA LEU A 30 3.29 -7.44 7.12
C LEU A 30 3.85 -6.27 7.95
N GLU A 31 4.42 -6.54 9.12
CA GLU A 31 5.11 -5.52 9.92
C GLU A 31 6.29 -4.88 9.17
N LYS A 32 7.09 -5.67 8.43
CA LYS A 32 8.20 -5.10 7.64
C LYS A 32 7.68 -4.16 6.55
N LEU A 33 6.57 -4.51 5.90
CA LEU A 33 5.92 -3.65 4.91
C LEU A 33 5.43 -2.33 5.57
N LEU A 34 4.72 -2.42 6.68
CA LEU A 34 4.21 -1.23 7.38
C LEU A 34 5.34 -0.33 7.87
N LYS A 35 6.46 -0.89 8.35
CA LYS A 35 7.63 -0.06 8.67
C LYS A 35 8.10 0.77 7.47
N ARG A 36 8.04 0.24 6.23
CA ARG A 36 8.41 1.00 5.03
C ARG A 36 7.43 2.14 4.76
N PHE A 37 6.13 1.88 4.84
CA PHE A 37 5.10 2.91 4.65
C PHE A 37 5.19 4.06 5.66
N PHE A 38 5.57 3.78 6.90
CA PHE A 38 5.55 4.77 7.98
C PHE A 38 6.94 5.36 8.33
N THR A 39 7.98 5.05 7.55
CA THR A 39 9.32 5.64 7.73
C THR A 39 9.54 6.73 6.69
N HIS A 40 9.70 7.97 7.14
CA HIS A 40 9.94 9.12 6.25
C HIS A 40 11.19 8.92 5.38
N GLY A 41 11.09 9.26 4.09
CA GLY A 41 12.15 9.07 3.09
C GLY A 41 12.45 7.61 2.79
N SER A 42 11.60 6.69 3.27
CA SER A 42 11.63 5.30 2.84
C SER A 42 10.71 5.13 1.66
N GLY A 43 11.11 4.23 0.78
CA GLY A 43 10.27 3.68 -0.26
C GLY A 43 10.38 2.17 -0.33
N LEU A 44 9.69 1.62 -1.30
CA LEU A 44 9.81 0.22 -1.68
C LEU A 44 9.55 0.12 -3.18
N LEU A 45 10.36 -0.68 -3.86
CA LEU A 45 10.10 -1.13 -5.22
C LEU A 45 9.78 -2.63 -5.20
N GLY A 46 9.00 -3.09 -6.16
CA GLY A 46 8.58 -4.47 -6.25
C GLY A 46 8.21 -4.92 -7.65
N ASP A 47 7.92 -6.21 -7.75
CA ASP A 47 7.48 -6.88 -8.97
C ASP A 47 5.94 -6.91 -9.01
N PRO A 48 5.26 -6.57 -10.12
CA PRO A 48 5.82 -6.14 -11.40
C PRO A 48 6.11 -4.64 -11.45
N GLY A 49 7.40 -4.26 -11.46
CA GLY A 49 7.91 -2.93 -11.80
C GLY A 49 7.17 -1.74 -11.18
N TRP A 50 6.82 -1.79 -9.89
CA TRP A 50 6.17 -0.70 -9.18
C TRP A 50 7.05 -0.17 -8.05
N GLU A 51 6.79 1.06 -7.61
CA GLU A 51 7.44 1.63 -6.43
C GLU A 51 6.55 2.65 -5.73
N PHE A 52 6.89 2.94 -4.47
CA PHE A 52 6.39 4.10 -3.75
C PHE A 52 7.48 4.74 -2.90
N GLU A 53 7.33 6.02 -2.58
CA GLU A 53 8.16 6.77 -1.63
C GLU A 53 7.29 7.59 -0.68
N PHE A 54 7.64 7.59 0.62
CA PHE A 54 7.00 8.44 1.62
C PHE A 54 7.71 9.78 1.76
N LEU A 55 6.99 10.86 1.46
CA LEU A 55 7.49 12.24 1.42
C LEU A 55 6.87 13.09 2.52
N ARG A 56 7.67 14.01 3.07
CA ARG A 56 7.20 15.09 3.92
C ARG A 56 7.84 16.40 3.48
N ASN A 57 7.00 17.39 3.17
CA ASN A 57 7.51 18.70 2.76
C ASN A 57 7.88 19.59 3.96
N GLU A 58 8.42 20.78 3.67
CA GLU A 58 8.89 21.74 4.68
C GLU A 58 7.80 22.24 5.63
N VAL A 59 6.54 22.30 5.18
CA VAL A 59 5.39 22.70 6.00
C VAL A 59 4.78 21.51 6.77
N GLY A 60 5.39 20.33 6.67
CA GLY A 60 5.00 19.13 7.39
C GLY A 60 3.84 18.33 6.78
N TYR A 61 3.43 18.66 5.55
CA TYR A 61 2.45 17.87 4.81
C TYR A 61 3.07 16.56 4.34
N GLU A 62 2.36 15.46 4.59
CA GLU A 62 2.77 14.09 4.33
C GLU A 62 2.04 13.53 3.10
N SER A 63 2.79 12.99 2.14
CA SER A 63 2.26 12.41 0.91
C SER A 63 3.12 11.24 0.44
N TYR A 64 2.61 10.50 -0.53
CA TYR A 64 3.30 9.38 -1.14
C TYR A 64 3.30 9.51 -2.65
N ASP A 65 4.48 9.42 -3.26
CA ASP A 65 4.60 9.23 -4.70
C ASP A 65 4.55 7.73 -5.00
N PHE A 66 3.68 7.34 -5.92
CA PHE A 66 3.58 5.99 -6.46
C PHE A 66 3.91 6.03 -7.94
N SER A 67 4.69 5.06 -8.40
CA SER A 67 4.99 4.90 -9.81
C SER A 67 4.97 3.43 -10.24
N ALA A 68 4.75 3.20 -11.54
CA ALA A 68 4.85 1.91 -12.17
C ALA A 68 5.44 2.04 -13.58
N ASP A 69 6.34 1.13 -13.94
CA ASP A 69 6.80 0.98 -15.31
C ASP A 69 5.70 0.30 -16.12
N VAL A 70 4.98 1.08 -16.93
CA VAL A 70 3.87 0.57 -17.77
C VAL A 70 4.34 -0.53 -18.73
N ASN A 71 5.57 -0.44 -19.25
CA ASN A 71 6.08 -1.43 -20.21
C ASN A 71 6.35 -2.78 -19.55
N PHE A 72 6.72 -2.77 -18.27
CA PHE A 72 7.03 -3.98 -17.52
C PHE A 72 5.81 -4.53 -16.78
N SER A 73 5.00 -3.65 -16.19
CA SER A 73 3.90 -4.01 -15.29
C SER A 73 2.52 -4.00 -15.95
N GLY A 74 2.34 -3.22 -17.01
CA GLY A 74 1.03 -2.95 -17.62
C GLY A 74 0.09 -2.15 -16.71
N ILE A 75 0.56 -1.61 -15.58
CA ILE A 75 -0.26 -0.82 -14.65
C ILE A 75 -0.40 0.61 -15.17
N GLU A 76 -1.65 1.07 -15.27
CA GLU A 76 -1.97 2.49 -15.51
C GLU A 76 -2.96 3.00 -14.44
N PRO A 77 -2.88 4.28 -14.04
CA PRO A 77 -1.89 5.28 -14.46
C PRO A 77 -0.47 4.96 -13.96
N ALA A 78 0.55 5.46 -14.66
CA ALA A 78 1.96 5.15 -14.37
C ALA A 78 2.53 5.89 -13.15
N HIS A 79 1.92 7.01 -12.74
CA HIS A 79 2.40 7.82 -11.64
C HIS A 79 1.27 8.62 -11.01
N MET A 80 1.19 8.63 -9.68
CA MET A 80 0.24 9.43 -8.90
C MET A 80 0.85 9.82 -7.55
N ASN A 81 0.53 11.03 -7.07
CA ASN A 81 0.80 11.45 -5.69
C ASN A 81 -0.50 11.38 -4.88
N TYR A 82 -0.45 10.77 -3.70
CA TYR A 82 -1.59 10.69 -2.78
C TYR A 82 -1.26 11.32 -1.44
N SER A 83 -2.26 11.91 -0.79
CA SER A 83 -2.12 12.34 0.60
C SER A 83 -1.89 11.12 1.51
N ALA A 84 -1.19 11.32 2.63
CA ALA A 84 -0.99 10.25 3.60
C ALA A 84 -2.31 9.71 4.17
N GLU A 85 -3.36 10.54 4.24
CA GLU A 85 -4.70 10.13 4.64
C GLU A 85 -5.27 9.08 3.69
N ILE A 86 -5.27 9.35 2.38
CA ILE A 86 -5.76 8.41 1.35
C ILE A 86 -4.99 7.10 1.40
N VAL A 87 -3.67 7.15 1.54
CA VAL A 87 -2.83 5.95 1.59
C VAL A 87 -3.12 5.12 2.84
N ARG A 88 -3.29 5.75 4.00
CA ARG A 88 -3.62 5.05 5.26
C ARG A 88 -4.98 4.37 5.17
N GLU A 89 -6.00 5.06 4.65
CA GLU A 89 -7.32 4.45 4.44
C GLU A 89 -7.25 3.26 3.48
N ALA A 90 -6.57 3.40 2.34
CA ALA A 90 -6.40 2.31 1.37
C ALA A 90 -5.62 1.12 1.94
N LEU A 91 -4.59 1.39 2.75
CA LEU A 91 -3.79 0.38 3.43
C LEU A 91 -4.64 -0.40 4.45
N LYS A 92 -5.44 0.30 5.26
CA LYS A 92 -6.40 -0.31 6.18
C LYS A 92 -7.38 -1.22 5.44
N ASP A 93 -8.02 -0.69 4.40
CA ASP A 93 -9.01 -1.42 3.59
C ASP A 93 -8.41 -2.67 2.93
N SER A 94 -7.17 -2.57 2.45
CA SER A 94 -6.47 -3.68 1.81
C SER A 94 -6.06 -4.77 2.81
N LEU A 95 -5.63 -4.39 4.02
CA LEU A 95 -5.32 -5.34 5.09
C LEU A 95 -6.58 -6.07 5.58
N LEU A 96 -7.70 -5.36 5.74
CA LEU A 96 -8.98 -5.99 6.08
C LEU A 96 -9.45 -6.94 4.97
N ALA A 97 -9.29 -6.55 3.71
CA ALA A 97 -9.60 -7.42 2.57
C ALA A 97 -8.71 -8.69 2.53
N LEU A 98 -7.44 -8.59 2.94
CA LEU A 98 -6.57 -9.76 3.12
C LEU A 98 -7.12 -10.69 4.22
N ALA A 99 -7.49 -10.14 5.38
CA ALA A 99 -8.05 -10.92 6.49
C ALA A 99 -9.36 -11.62 6.11
N ASP A 100 -10.21 -10.97 5.32
CA ASP A 100 -11.45 -11.59 4.80
C ASP A 100 -11.15 -12.77 3.85
N LYS A 101 -10.10 -12.66 3.02
CA LYS A 101 -9.64 -13.74 2.13
C LYS A 101 -8.95 -14.87 2.89
N GLU A 102 -8.14 -14.53 3.89
CA GLU A 102 -7.31 -15.44 4.67
C GLU A 102 -7.57 -15.26 6.16
N PRO A 103 -8.65 -15.86 6.70
CA PRO A 103 -9.07 -15.64 8.10
C PRO A 103 -8.01 -15.99 9.15
N THR A 104 -7.04 -16.86 8.81
CA THR A 104 -5.91 -17.20 9.68
C THR A 104 -4.97 -16.02 9.96
N LYS A 105 -5.04 -14.95 9.15
CA LYS A 105 -4.27 -13.71 9.30
C LYS A 105 -5.01 -12.61 10.07
N ALA A 106 -6.27 -12.81 10.44
CA ALA A 106 -7.12 -11.77 11.01
C ALA A 106 -6.52 -11.14 12.29
N ASP A 107 -6.02 -11.96 13.22
CA ASP A 107 -5.44 -11.46 14.47
C ASP A 107 -4.17 -10.63 14.23
N GLU A 108 -3.31 -11.06 13.29
CA GLU A 108 -2.12 -10.32 12.87
C GLU A 108 -2.52 -8.95 12.29
N VAL A 109 -3.48 -8.95 11.37
CA VAL A 109 -3.98 -7.74 10.70
C VAL A 109 -4.57 -6.76 11.72
N VAL A 110 -5.45 -7.21 12.62
CA VAL A 110 -6.06 -6.35 13.65
C VAL A 110 -4.99 -5.74 14.55
N SER A 111 -4.00 -6.55 14.97
CA SER A 111 -2.90 -6.09 15.82
C SER A 111 -2.07 -5.00 15.12
N LEU A 112 -1.81 -5.14 13.82
CA LEU A 112 -1.07 -4.17 13.03
C LEU A 112 -1.87 -2.89 12.78
N ILE A 113 -3.16 -2.99 12.48
CA ILE A 113 -4.05 -1.84 12.32
C ILE A 113 -4.03 -0.98 13.59
N ILE A 114 -4.17 -1.60 14.76
CA ILE A 114 -4.09 -0.91 16.06
C ILE A 114 -2.70 -0.28 16.26
N LYS A 115 -1.62 -1.04 16.01
CA LYS A 115 -0.24 -0.59 16.23
C LYS A 115 0.14 0.64 15.41
N TYR A 116 -0.35 0.73 14.17
CA TYR A 116 -0.03 1.81 13.23
C TYR A 116 -1.11 2.90 13.17
N GLY A 117 -2.21 2.75 13.91
CA GLY A 117 -3.31 3.72 13.93
C GLY A 117 -4.04 3.82 12.58
N LEU A 118 -4.27 2.67 11.94
CA LEU A 118 -4.97 2.54 10.66
C LEU A 118 -6.49 2.45 10.80
#